data_AF-A0A4Q8QL65-F1
#
_entry.id   AF-A0A4Q8QL65-F1
#
_cell.length_a   1.000
_cell.length_b   1.000
_cell.length_c   1.000
_cell.angle_alpha   90.00
_cell.angle_beta   90.00
_cell.angle_gamma   90.00
#
_symmetry.space_group_name_H-M   'P 1'
#
loop_
_entity.id
_entity.type
_entity.pdbx_description
1 polymer ?
#
loop_
_entity_poly.entity_id
_entity_poly.type
_entity_poly.pdbx_seq_one_letter_code
_entity_poly.pdbx_strand_id
1 'polypeptide(L)'
;MSTYRLNHLLSPRSVALVGASPREGSVGRAIVQNISGGKFKGQFGVVNSRHGEIAGVATVGSIAELPFVPELVVITAPAAAVPGIVDDAG
;
A
#
# COMPACT_ATOMS: atom_id res chain seq x y z
N MET A 1 22.20 -17.95 4.18
CA MET A 1 21.62 -16.60 4.27
C MET A 1 20.46 -16.66 5.25
N SER A 2 20.56 -16.00 6.40
CA SER A 2 19.53 -16.07 7.44
C SER A 2 18.32 -15.24 7.01
N THR A 3 17.13 -15.84 6.89
CA THR A 3 15.86 -15.16 6.58
C THR A 3 15.20 -14.54 7.82
N TYR A 4 16.00 -14.30 8.86
CA TYR A 4 15.51 -13.82 10.15
C TYR A 4 14.74 -12.51 9.98
N ARG A 5 13.44 -12.54 10.31
CA ARG A 5 12.46 -11.44 10.27
C ARG A 5 12.00 -10.93 8.88
N LEU A 6 12.04 -11.74 7.84
CA LEU A 6 11.44 -11.38 6.53
C LEU A 6 9.97 -11.82 6.38
N ASN A 7 9.35 -12.41 7.40
CA ASN A 7 7.99 -12.93 7.29
C ASN A 7 6.96 -11.86 6.87
N HIS A 8 7.07 -10.64 7.40
CA HIS A 8 6.18 -9.53 7.00
C HIS A 8 6.43 -9.04 5.57
N LEU A 9 7.61 -9.28 5.01
CA LEU A 9 7.89 -8.93 3.61
C LEU A 9 7.36 -10.00 2.65
N LEU A 10 7.50 -11.27 2.99
CA LEU A 10 7.22 -12.40 2.09
C LEU A 10 5.81 -12.97 2.27
N SER A 11 5.19 -12.80 3.43
CA SER A 11 3.87 -13.33 3.76
C SER A 11 3.11 -12.41 4.74
N PRO A 12 2.92 -11.12 4.41
CA PRO A 12 2.15 -10.20 5.24
C PRO A 12 0.69 -10.64 5.35
N ARG A 13 0.09 -10.41 6.52
CA ARG A 13 -1.36 -10.55 6.75
C ARG A 13 -2.13 -9.27 6.43
N SER A 14 -1.43 -8.14 6.35
CA SER A 14 -2.00 -6.84 5.99
C SER A 14 -1.00 -5.98 5.20
N VAL A 15 -1.48 -5.30 4.16
CA VAL A 15 -0.65 -4.46 3.28
C VAL A 15 -1.34 -3.12 3.05
N ALA A 16 -0.61 -2.03 3.22
CA ALA A 16 -1.01 -0.70 2.79
C ALA A 16 -0.20 -0.26 1.57
N LEU A 17 -0.87 0.26 0.55
CA LEU A 17 -0.24 0.88 -0.62
C LEU A 17 -0.40 2.40 -0.55
N VAL A 18 0.71 3.12 -0.40
CA VAL A 18 0.73 4.58 -0.31
C VAL A 18 1.21 5.17 -1.64
N GLY A 19 0.47 6.16 -2.16
CA GLY A 19 0.85 6.86 -3.39
C GLY A 19 0.46 6.12 -4.67
N ALA A 20 -0.63 5.33 -4.63
CA ALA A 20 -1.24 4.83 -5.86
C ALA A 20 -1.84 5.97 -6.69
N SER A 21 -2.09 5.77 -7.98
CA SER A 21 -2.72 6.77 -8.86
C SER A 21 -3.70 6.08 -9.81
N PRO A 22 -4.79 6.73 -10.23
CA PRO A 22 -5.66 6.19 -11.29
C PRO A 22 -5.01 6.26 -12.68
N ARG A 23 -3.86 6.95 -12.84
CA ARG A 23 -3.20 7.07 -14.15
C ARG A 23 -2.84 5.69 -14.71
N GLU A 24 -3.16 5.49 -15.99
CA GLU A 24 -2.74 4.32 -16.73
C GLU A 24 -1.21 4.22 -16.79
N GLY A 25 -0.68 3.00 -16.62
CA GLY A 25 0.76 2.76 -16.54
C GLY A 25 1.44 3.25 -15.25
N SER A 26 0.69 3.67 -14.22
CA SER A 26 1.29 3.94 -12.91
C SER A 26 1.61 2.65 -12.16
N VAL A 27 2.75 2.64 -11.45
CA VAL A 27 3.19 1.49 -10.65
C VAL A 27 2.16 1.14 -9.57
N GLY A 28 1.64 2.16 -8.86
CA GLY A 28 0.63 1.92 -7.84
C GLY A 28 -0.67 1.30 -8.39
N ARG A 29 -1.15 1.72 -9.57
CA ARG A 29 -2.30 1.07 -10.21
C ARG A 29 -2.02 -0.39 -10.54
N ALA A 30 -0.82 -0.69 -11.06
CA ALA A 30 -0.41 -2.05 -11.35
C ALA A 30 -0.36 -2.92 -10.07
N ILE A 31 0.10 -2.37 -8.94
CA ILE A 31 0.11 -3.09 -7.66
C ILE A 31 -1.32 -3.40 -7.19
N VAL A 32 -2.26 -2.45 -7.26
CA VAL A 32 -3.67 -2.71 -6.92
C VAL A 32 -4.23 -3.86 -7.77
N GLN A 33 -3.97 -3.84 -9.08
CA GLN A 33 -4.40 -4.89 -10.00
C GLN A 33 -3.75 -6.24 -9.68
N ASN A 34 -2.45 -6.26 -9.34
CA ASN A 34 -1.73 -7.49 -8.97
C ASN A 34 -2.26 -8.10 -7.67
N ILE A 35 -2.55 -7.27 -6.66
CA ILE A 35 -3.12 -7.72 -5.39
C ILE A 35 -4.51 -8.35 -5.60
N SER A 36 -5.37 -7.68 -6.36
CA SER A 36 -6.71 -8.17 -6.70
C SER A 36 -6.67 -9.44 -7.57
N GLY A 37 -5.87 -9.43 -8.64
CA GLY A 37 -5.72 -10.56 -9.56
C GLY A 37 -5.04 -11.78 -8.92
N GLY A 38 -4.07 -11.53 -8.03
CA GLY A 38 -3.38 -12.53 -7.22
C GLY A 38 -4.22 -13.08 -6.07
N LYS A 39 -5.42 -12.54 -5.83
CA LYS A 39 -6.35 -12.98 -4.78
C LYS A 39 -5.72 -12.98 -3.39
N PHE A 40 -4.96 -11.92 -3.08
CA PHE A 40 -4.36 -11.74 -1.77
C PHE A 40 -5.40 -11.92 -0.67
N LYS A 41 -5.07 -12.71 0.35
CA LYS A 41 -6.01 -13.13 1.40
C LYS A 41 -5.98 -12.25 2.64
N GLY A 42 -4.94 -11.42 2.77
CA GLY A 42 -4.80 -10.48 3.85
C GLY A 42 -5.62 -9.21 3.64
N GLN A 43 -5.57 -8.33 4.63
CA GLN A 43 -6.19 -7.01 4.54
C GLN A 43 -5.38 -6.14 3.57
N PHE A 44 -6.04 -5.48 2.63
CA PHE A 44 -5.40 -4.57 1.69
C PHE A 44 -6.09 -3.21 1.73
N GLY A 45 -5.29 -2.16 1.78
CA GLY A 45 -5.76 -0.79 1.82
C GLY A 45 -4.91 0.10 0.93
N VAL A 46 -5.52 1.14 0.38
CA VAL A 46 -4.85 2.12 -0.47
C VAL A 46 -4.94 3.49 0.21
N VAL A 47 -3.81 4.15 0.34
CA VAL A 47 -3.71 5.49 0.94
C VAL A 47 -3.43 6.49 -0.17
N ASN A 48 -4.36 7.43 -0.35
CA ASN A 48 -4.27 8.52 -1.31
C ASN A 48 -5.11 9.70 -0.84
N SER A 49 -4.49 10.87 -0.69
CA SER A 49 -5.18 12.09 -0.23
C SER A 49 -5.99 12.83 -1.31
N ARG A 50 -5.90 12.40 -2.58
CA ARG A 50 -6.46 13.12 -3.75
C ARG A 50 -7.58 12.39 -4.46
N HIS A 51 -7.56 11.06 -4.47
CA HIS A 51 -8.48 10.23 -5.25
C HIS A 51 -9.16 9.24 -4.31
N GLY A 52 -10.49 9.29 -4.19
CA GLY A 52 -11.25 8.40 -3.30
C GLY A 52 -11.34 6.93 -3.73
N GLU A 53 -11.00 6.63 -4.98
CA GLU A 53 -10.98 5.26 -5.51
C GLU A 53 -9.87 5.11 -6.55
N ILE A 54 -9.17 3.97 -6.53
CA ILE A 54 -8.15 3.60 -7.52
C ILE A 54 -8.37 2.15 -7.93
N ALA A 55 -8.66 1.96 -9.22
CA ALA A 55 -8.87 0.63 -9.83
C ALA A 55 -9.89 -0.25 -9.07
N GLY A 56 -11.03 0.32 -8.66
CA GLY A 56 -12.09 -0.39 -7.95
C GLY A 56 -11.87 -0.53 -6.44
N VAL A 57 -10.78 0.04 -5.90
CA VAL A 57 -10.47 -0.01 -4.47
C VAL A 57 -10.61 1.38 -3.87
N ALA A 58 -11.50 1.50 -2.87
CA ALA A 58 -11.67 2.72 -2.09
C ALA A 58 -10.36 3.05 -1.34
N THR A 59 -10.07 4.34 -1.23
CA THR A 59 -8.85 4.83 -0.59
C THR A 59 -9.16 5.61 0.67
N VAL A 60 -8.20 5.70 1.58
CA VAL A 60 -8.23 6.61 2.74
C VAL A 60 -7.16 7.70 2.61
N GLY A 61 -7.30 8.79 3.36
CA GLY A 61 -6.41 9.96 3.26
C GLY A 61 -5.05 9.74 3.91
N SER A 62 -4.98 8.91 4.95
CA SER A 62 -3.78 8.64 5.74
C SER A 62 -3.69 7.17 6.17
N ILE A 63 -2.50 6.71 6.59
CA ILE A 63 -2.30 5.35 7.11
C ILE A 63 -3.17 5.11 8.37
N ALA A 64 -3.33 6.13 9.22
CA ALA A 64 -4.09 6.06 10.47
C ALA A 64 -5.60 5.83 10.26
N GLU A 65 -6.13 6.16 9.08
CA GLU A 65 -7.54 5.94 8.74
C GLU A 65 -7.83 4.50 8.26
N LEU A 66 -6.81 3.66 8.09
CA LEU A 66 -7.01 2.26 7.72
C LEU A 66 -7.73 1.51 8.86
N PRO A 67 -8.67 0.60 8.55
CA PRO A 67 -9.37 -0.19 9.56
C PRO A 67 -8.49 -1.32 10.14
N PHE A 68 -7.19 -1.30 9.88
CA PHE A 68 -6.20 -2.27 10.32
C PHE A 68 -4.81 -1.63 10.39
N VAL A 69 -3.94 -2.20 11.20
CA VAL A 69 -2.52 -1.85 11.22
C VAL A 69 -1.78 -2.65 10.13
N PRO A 70 -1.15 -2.00 9.13
CA PRO A 70 -0.43 -2.71 8.08
C PRO A 70 0.86 -3.35 8.61
N GLU A 71 1.09 -4.62 8.28
CA GLU A 71 2.38 -5.30 8.51
C GLU A 71 3.44 -4.91 7.48
N LEU A 72 2.99 -4.47 6.30
CA LEU A 72 3.83 -4.02 5.20
C LEU A 72 3.23 -2.75 4.57
N VAL A 73 4.04 -1.71 4.45
CA VAL A 73 3.71 -0.50 3.69
C VAL A 73 4.52 -0.50 2.39
N VAL A 74 3.81 -0.44 1.26
CA VAL A 74 4.40 -0.33 -0.07
C VAL A 74 4.23 1.11 -0.54
N ILE A 75 5.32 1.78 -0.89
CA ILE A 75 5.32 3.21 -1.23
C ILE A 75 5.61 3.38 -2.72
N THR A 76 4.68 4.00 -3.46
CA THR A 76 4.84 4.39 -4.87
C THR A 76 4.69 5.90 -5.09
N ALA A 77 4.91 6.69 -4.03
CA ALA A 77 4.82 8.14 -4.04
C ALA A 77 6.11 8.80 -4.61
N PRO A 78 6.06 10.09 -5.00
CA PRO A 78 7.26 10.84 -5.35
C PRO A 78 8.29 10.84 -4.22
N ALA A 79 9.58 10.80 -4.56
CA ALA A 79 10.68 10.69 -3.60
C ALA A 79 10.63 11.73 -2.47
N ALA A 80 10.23 12.97 -2.79
CA ALA A 80 10.12 14.06 -1.81
C ALA A 80 9.07 13.80 -0.72
N ALA A 81 8.05 12.97 -0.98
CA ALA A 81 7.02 12.62 -0.01
C ALA A 81 7.39 11.40 0.86
N VAL A 82 8.40 10.61 0.45
CA VAL A 82 8.74 9.35 1.11
C VAL A 82 9.13 9.52 2.59
N PRO A 83 9.95 10.51 3.01
CA PRO A 83 10.29 10.66 4.42
C PRO A 83 9.07 10.82 5.33
N GLY A 84 8.13 11.71 4.96
CA GLY A 84 6.90 11.90 5.73
C GLY A 84 6.01 10.66 5.76
N ILE A 85 5.96 9.89 4.67
CA ILE A 85 5.21 8.61 4.65
C ILE A 85 5.85 7.57 5.58
N VAL A 86 7.19 7.56 5.67
CA VAL A 86 7.92 6.66 6.58
C VAL A 86 7.68 7.08 8.04
N ASP A 87 7.69 8.37 8.33
CA ASP A 87 7.36 8.90 9.66
C ASP A 87 5.90 8.58 10.05
N ASP A 88 4.94 8.70 9.12
CA ASP A 88 3.54 8.33 9.36
C ASP A 88 3.35 6.82 9.60
N ALA A 89 4.30 6.00 9.16
CA ALA A 89 4.25 4.54 9.27
C ALA A 89 4.91 4.00 10.56
N GLY A 90 5.59 4.83 11.36
CA GLY A 90 6.43 4.38 12.49
C GLY A 90 6.56 5.36 13.64
#